data_AF-A0A9X3SWB6-F1
#
_entry.id   AF-A0A9X3SWB6-F1
#
_cell.length_a   1.000
_cell.length_b   1.000
_cell.length_c   1.000
_cell.angle_alpha   90.00
_cell.angle_beta   90.00
_cell.angle_gamma   90.00
#
_symmetry.space_group_name_H-M   'P 1'
#
loop_
_entity.id
_entity.type
_entity.pdbx_description
1 polymer ?
#
loop_
_entity_poly.entity_id
_entity_poly.type
_entity_poly.pdbx_seq_one_letter_code
_entity_poly.pdbx_strand_id
1 'polypeptide(L)' 'MKASTAMCNSEASSCHTDTAADANAETAECPVMRGSTVVKAVAEAAGLFRDYEGQRFWFCCAGCGPAFDADPAKYALAV' A
#
# COMPACT_ATOMS: atom_id res chain seq x y z
N MET A 1 -28.05 44.02 -3.63
CA MET A 1 -28.71 43.05 -2.73
C MET A 1 -29.65 42.17 -3.55
N LYS A 2 -29.70 40.85 -3.29
CA LYS A 2 -30.31 39.69 -4.04
C LYS A 2 -29.21 38.82 -4.68
N ALA A 3 -28.62 37.86 -3.97
CA ALA A 3 -29.11 36.51 -3.66
C ALA A 3 -29.23 35.58 -4.89
N SER A 4 -28.56 34.43 -4.79
CA SER A 4 -28.65 33.22 -5.62
C SER A 4 -28.02 33.23 -7.02
N THR A 5 -26.77 32.78 -7.06
CA THR A 5 -26.32 31.75 -8.01
C THR A 5 -25.28 30.89 -7.29
N ALA A 6 -25.80 30.05 -6.38
CA ALA A 6 -25.12 28.83 -6.00
C ALA A 6 -25.28 27.87 -7.18
N MET A 7 -24.30 27.87 -8.09
CA MET A 7 -24.15 26.85 -9.12
C MET A 7 -23.00 25.94 -8.69
N CYS A 8 -23.32 24.99 -7.82
CA CYS A 8 -22.75 23.66 -7.91
C CYS A 8 -23.87 22.70 -7.48
N ASN A 9 -24.53 22.15 -8.48
CA ASN A 9 -25.72 21.31 -8.39
C ASN A 9 -25.28 19.85 -8.19
N SER A 10 -26.12 19.06 -7.53
CA SER A 10 -25.88 17.69 -7.07
C SER A 10 -25.40 16.65 -8.11
N GLU A 11 -24.08 16.51 -8.29
CA GLU A 11 -23.45 15.37 -8.96
C GLU A 11 -22.12 15.04 -8.26
N ALA A 12 -21.99 13.81 -7.74
CA ALA A 12 -20.90 13.26 -6.91
C ALA A 12 -20.89 13.70 -5.42
N SER A 13 -21.83 13.23 -4.60
CA SER A 13 -21.64 11.95 -3.89
C SER A 13 -20.39 11.18 -4.36
N SER A 14 -19.28 11.36 -3.62
CA SER A 14 -18.07 10.52 -3.68
C SER A 14 -17.20 10.61 -4.94
N CYS A 15 -16.43 11.68 -5.13
CA CYS A 15 -15.35 11.67 -6.14
C CYS A 15 -14.02 12.29 -5.68
N HIS A 16 -13.75 12.30 -4.37
CA HIS A 16 -12.46 11.72 -4.01
C HIS A 16 -12.69 10.24 -4.15
N THR A 17 -12.13 9.67 -5.21
CA THR A 17 -11.77 8.26 -5.18
C THR A 17 -11.10 8.06 -3.84
N ASP A 18 -11.82 7.41 -2.93
CA ASP A 18 -11.22 6.59 -1.93
C ASP A 18 -10.40 5.58 -2.74
N THR A 19 -9.20 6.01 -3.14
CA THR A 19 -8.20 5.13 -3.69
C THR A 19 -7.60 4.38 -2.51
N ALA A 20 -8.44 3.65 -1.79
CA ALA A 20 -8.03 2.44 -1.13
C ALA A 20 -7.45 1.57 -2.24
N ALA A 21 -6.13 1.46 -2.28
CA ALA A 21 -5.30 0.84 -3.32
C ALA A 21 -4.80 1.76 -4.45
N ASP A 22 -4.17 2.90 -4.13
CA ASP A 22 -3.14 3.45 -5.04
C ASP A 22 -1.90 2.54 -4.90
N ALA A 23 -2.03 1.43 -5.60
CA ALA A 23 -0.95 0.56 -5.95
C ALA A 23 0.14 1.41 -6.61
N ASN A 24 1.38 1.23 -6.13
CA ASN A 24 2.61 1.64 -6.82
C ASN A 24 3.28 2.96 -6.39
N ALA A 25 3.30 3.29 -5.09
CA ALA A 25 4.49 3.97 -4.55
C ALA A 25 5.71 3.07 -4.85
N GLU A 26 6.63 3.51 -5.72
CA GLU A 26 7.73 2.71 -6.29
C GLU A 26 8.61 2.02 -5.22
N THR A 27 8.52 2.51 -4.00
CA THR A 27 9.10 1.92 -2.81
C THR A 27 8.03 1.48 -1.81
N ALA A 28 8.13 0.26 -1.30
CA ALA A 28 7.42 -0.24 -0.12
C ALA A 28 8.32 -0.16 1.12
N GLU A 29 7.74 -0.20 2.31
CA GLU A 29 8.53 -0.40 3.53
C GLU A 29 8.59 -1.89 3.88
N CYS A 30 9.75 -2.37 4.34
CA CYS A 30 9.92 -3.75 4.77
C CYS A 30 9.17 -3.95 6.09
N PRO A 31 8.12 -4.79 6.16
CA PRO A 31 7.36 -4.96 7.39
C PRO A 31 8.16 -5.69 8.49
N VAL A 32 9.15 -6.49 8.10
CA VAL A 32 10.04 -7.22 9.01
C VAL A 32 11.04 -6.29 9.70
N MET A 33 11.56 -5.31 8.96
CA MET A 33 12.46 -4.28 9.45
C MET A 33 11.88 -2.91 9.14
N ARG A 34 10.99 -2.43 10.02
CA ARG A 34 10.38 -1.10 9.93
C ARG A 34 11.45 -0.03 9.71
N GLY A 35 11.23 0.86 8.74
CA GLY A 35 12.17 1.88 8.29
C GLY A 35 13.14 1.46 7.19
N SER A 36 13.13 0.20 6.72
CA SER A 36 13.89 -0.19 5.53
C SER A 36 13.04 0.01 4.28
N THR A 37 13.45 0.97 3.45
CA THR A 37 12.82 1.22 2.14
C THR A 37 13.19 0.11 1.15
N VAL A 38 12.18 -0.48 0.51
CA VAL A 38 12.27 -1.56 -0.46
C VAL A 38 11.80 -1.03 -1.80
N VAL A 39 12.62 -1.13 -2.84
CA VAL A 39 12.16 -0.83 -4.20
C VAL A 39 11.34 -2.02 -4.70
N LYS A 40 10.07 -1.79 -5.01
CA LYS A 40 9.13 -2.87 -5.41
C LYS A 40 9.63 -3.61 -6.64
N ALA A 41 10.08 -2.87 -7.66
CA ALA A 41 10.62 -3.45 -8.88
C ALA A 41 11.82 -4.39 -8.63
N VAL A 42 12.72 -4.02 -7.71
CA VAL A 42 13.88 -4.85 -7.36
C VAL A 42 13.44 -6.09 -6.58
N ALA A 43 12.53 -5.91 -5.62
CA ALA A 43 12.00 -7.03 -4.85
C ALA A 43 11.21 -8.01 -5.74
N GLU A 44 10.40 -7.54 -6.68
CA GLU A 44 9.69 -8.41 -7.63
C GLU A 44 10.64 -9.12 -8.60
N ALA A 45 11.63 -8.41 -9.14
CA ALA A 45 12.64 -9.01 -10.00
C ALA A 45 13.45 -10.10 -9.28
N ALA A 46 13.65 -9.97 -7.98
CA ALA A 46 14.33 -10.95 -7.14
C ALA A 46 13.39 -11.97 -6.45
N GLY A 47 12.07 -11.87 -6.63
CA GLY A 47 11.10 -12.75 -5.96
C GLY A 47 10.97 -12.56 -4.43
N LEU A 48 11.40 -11.39 -3.93
CA LEU A 48 11.36 -10.96 -2.53
C LEU A 48 10.00 -10.31 -2.17
N PHE A 49 8.89 -10.91 -2.61
CA PHE A 49 7.54 -10.44 -2.31
C PHE A 49 6.65 -11.59 -1.82
N ARG A 50 5.63 -11.28 -1.03
CA ARG A 50 4.61 -12.24 -0.57
C ARG A 50 3.22 -11.63 -0.66
N ASP A 51 2.27 -12.44 -1.08
CA ASP A 51 0.86 -12.08 -1.15
C ASP A 51 0.18 -12.66 0.09
N TYR A 52 -0.45 -11.81 0.90
CA TYR A 52 -1.14 -12.21 2.12
C TYR A 52 -2.43 -11.39 2.29
N GLU A 53 -3.55 -12.08 2.51
CA GLU A 53 -4.90 -11.45 2.61
C GLU A 53 -5.27 -10.51 1.45
N GLY A 54 -4.76 -10.77 0.25
CA GLY A 54 -5.00 -9.93 -0.93
C GLY A 54 -4.14 -8.66 -1.00
N GLN A 55 -3.22 -8.48 -0.06
CA GLN A 55 -2.19 -7.45 -0.08
C GLN A 55 -0.83 -8.05 -0.46
N ARG A 56 -0.07 -7.32 -1.28
CA ARG A 56 1.31 -7.69 -1.63
C ARG A 56 2.29 -6.96 -0.70
N PHE A 57 3.20 -7.72 -0.11
CA PHE A 57 4.28 -7.27 0.75
C PHE A 57 5.62 -7.46 0.03
N TRP A 58 6.52 -6.50 0.19
CA TRP A 58 7.87 -6.56 -0.39
C TRP A 58 8.92 -6.52 0.71
N PHE A 59 10.04 -7.18 0.47
CA PHE A 59 11.12 -7.27 1.45
C PHE A 59 12.42 -6.68 0.95
N CYS A 60 13.19 -6.09 1.87
CA CYS A 60 14.52 -5.56 1.54
C CYS A 60 15.57 -6.66 1.36
N CYS A 61 15.30 -7.89 1.83
CA CYS A 61 16.32 -8.92 1.98
C CYS A 61 15.75 -10.35 1.89
N ALA A 62 16.57 -11.32 1.46
CA ALA A 62 16.18 -12.73 1.41
C ALA A 62 15.90 -13.33 2.80
N GLY A 63 16.52 -12.78 3.86
CA GLY A 63 16.27 -13.19 5.24
C GLY A 63 14.93 -12.69 5.81
N CYS A 64 14.32 -11.71 5.15
CA CYS A 64 13.06 -11.11 5.58
C CYS A 64 11.87 -12.00 5.17
N GLY A 65 11.98 -12.76 4.07
CA GLY A 65 10.99 -13.75 3.66
C GLY A 65 10.64 -14.77 4.74
N PRO A 66 11.59 -15.58 5.25
CA PRO A 66 11.31 -16.57 6.28
C PRO A 66 10.82 -15.97 7.60
N ALA A 67 11.22 -14.73 7.93
CA ALA A 67 10.70 -14.03 9.09
C ALA A 67 9.21 -13.67 8.91
N PHE A 68 8.83 -13.21 7.71
CA PHE A 68 7.43 -12.98 7.37
C PHE A 68 6.63 -14.28 7.33
N ASP A 69 7.16 -15.35 6.73
CA ASP A 69 6.52 -16.67 6.69
C ASP A 69 6.31 -17.27 8.10
N ALA A 70 7.15 -16.92 9.08
CA ALA A 70 6.98 -17.37 10.47
C ALA A 70 5.78 -16.70 11.18
N ASP A 71 5.49 -15.43 10.89
CA ASP A 71 4.40 -14.70 11.54
C ASP A 71 3.77 -13.62 10.63
N PRO A 72 3.13 -14.02 9.52
CA PRO A 72 2.69 -13.07 8.48
C PRO A 72 1.60 -12.13 8.99
N ALA A 73 0.75 -12.59 9.91
CA ALA A 73 -0.29 -11.76 10.52
C ALA A 73 0.29 -10.57 11.30
N LYS A 74 1.38 -10.76 12.07
CA LYS A 74 2.05 -9.67 12.79
C LYS A 74 2.59 -8.58 11.85
N TYR A 75 3.09 -8.99 10.69
CA TYR A 75 3.71 -8.11 9.71
C TYR A 75 2.70 -7.48 8.74
N ALA A 76 1.60 -8.17 8.44
CA ALA A 76 0.52 -7.67 7.60
C ALA A 76 -0.33 -6.60 8.29
N LEU A 77 -0.48 -6.66 9.62
CA LEU A 77 -1.18 -5.63 10.41
C LEU A 77 -0.38 -4.32 10.57
N ALA A 78 0.87 -4.29 10.11
CA ALA A 78 1.78 -3.16 10.27
C ALA A 78 1.77 -2.17 9.09
N VAL A 79 0.92 -2.42 8.07
CA VAL A 79 0.79 -1.61 6.84
C VAL A 79 -0.25 -0.50 6.99
#